data_AF-A0A0F9D5B7-F1
#
_entry.id   AF-A0A0F9D5B7-F1
#
_cell.length_a   1.000
_cell.length_b   1.000
_cell.length_c   1.000
_cell.angle_alpha   90.00
_cell.angle_beta   90.00
_cell.angle_gamma   90.00
#
_symmetry.space_group_name_H-M   'P 1'
#
loop_
_entity.id
_entity.type
_entity.pdbx_description
1 polymer ?
#
loop_
_entity_poly.entity_id
_entity_poly.type
_entity_poly.pdbx_seq_one_letter_code
_entity_poly.pdbx_strand_id
1 'polypeptide(L)' 'SLEQTADVVMLLHRPAYYRITGDDPDAEDDGECWIYLAKNRSGPVGKIEYKWDKETMSFTENSARFHEFGELL' A
#
# COMPACT_ATOMS: atom_id res chain seq x y z
N SER A 1 -18.67 10.25 8.79
CA SER A 1 -17.97 10.41 10.08
C SER A 1 -17.25 9.15 10.55
N LEU A 2 -16.26 8.67 9.81
CA LEU A 2 -15.33 7.61 10.26
C LEU A 2 -13.89 8.07 10.00
N GLU A 3 -13.63 8.51 8.77
CA GLU A 3 -12.40 9.18 8.37
C GLU A 3 -12.12 10.44 9.21
N GLN A 4 -13.16 11.20 9.56
CA GLN A 4 -13.01 12.48 10.26
C GLN A 4 -12.51 12.32 11.71
N THR A 5 -12.83 11.21 12.37
CA THR A 5 -12.43 10.93 13.76
C THR A 5 -11.12 10.17 13.88
N ALA A 6 -10.67 9.47 12.84
CA ALA A 6 -9.42 8.71 12.86
C ALA A 6 -8.19 9.63 12.92
N ASP A 7 -7.19 9.28 13.71
CA ASP A 7 -5.91 10.00 13.73
C ASP A 7 -5.02 9.58 12.56
N VAL A 8 -5.12 8.32 12.17
CA VAL A 8 -4.39 7.72 11.06
C VAL A 8 -5.34 6.90 10.19
N VAL A 9 -5.21 7.03 8.88
CA VAL A 9 -5.89 6.16 7.90
C VAL A 9 -4.84 5.60 6.97
N MET A 10 -4.76 4.26 6.92
CA MET A 10 -3.87 3.53 6.03
C MET A 10 -4.69 2.73 5.02
N LEU A 11 -4.29 2.78 3.76
CA LEU A 11 -4.91 2.01 2.69
C LEU A 11 -3.88 1.02 2.13
N LEU A 12 -4.26 -0.25 2.07
CA LEU A 12 -3.47 -1.30 1.45
C LEU A 12 -3.84 -1.41 -0.03
N HIS A 13 -2.84 -1.41 -0.91
CA HIS A 13 -3.03 -1.65 -2.32
C HIS A 13 -2.09 -2.74 -2.84
N ARG A 14 -2.67 -3.74 -3.49
CA ARG A 14 -1.96 -4.85 -4.16
C ARG A 14 -2.28 -4.82 -5.65
N PRO A 15 -1.43 -4.22 -6.49
CA PRO A 15 -1.68 -4.12 -7.93
C PRO A 15 -1.97 -5.47 -8.60
N ALA A 16 -1.19 -6.50 -8.25
CA ALA A 16 -1.35 -7.85 -8.78
C ALA A 16 -2.75 -8.44 -8.53
N TYR A 17 -3.34 -8.21 -7.35
CA TYR A 17 -4.68 -8.71 -7.03
C TYR A 17 -5.74 -8.21 -8.02
N TYR A 18 -5.66 -6.94 -8.41
CA TYR A 18 -6.59 -6.34 -9.37
C TYR A 18 -6.33 -6.80 -10.81
N ARG A 19 -5.06 -7.00 -11.20
CA ARG A 19 -4.71 -7.57 -12.52
C ARG A 19 -5.27 -8.99 -12.66
N ILE A 20 -5.08 -9.84 -11.65
CA ILE A 20 -5.53 -11.24 -11.64
C ILE A 20 -7.06 -11.34 -11.65
N THR A 21 -7.74 -10.51 -10.85
CA THR A 21 -9.20 -10.60 -10.69
C THR A 21 -9.99 -9.84 -11.76
N GLY A 22 -9.39 -8.84 -12.40
CA GLY A 22 -10.06 -7.94 -13.34
C GLY A 22 -9.70 -8.16 -14.81
N ASP A 23 -8.44 -8.47 -15.12
CA ASP A 23 -7.93 -8.41 -16.50
C ASP A 23 -7.44 -9.77 -17.01
N ASP A 24 -6.50 -10.39 -16.29
CA ASP A 24 -5.81 -11.60 -16.72
C ASP A 24 -5.66 -12.59 -15.55
N PRO A 25 -6.50 -13.65 -15.48
CA PRO A 25 -6.44 -14.67 -14.44
C PRO A 25 -5.11 -15.42 -14.35
N ASP A 26 -4.34 -15.44 -15.43
CA ASP A 26 -3.04 -16.12 -15.51
C ASP A 26 -1.87 -15.19 -15.14
N ALA A 27 -2.15 -13.91 -14.84
CA ALA A 27 -1.12 -12.99 -14.39
C ALA A 27 -0.46 -13.45 -13.09
N GLU A 28 0.87 -13.30 -13.01
CA GLU A 28 1.60 -13.63 -11.80
C GLU A 28 1.46 -12.54 -10.73
N ASP A 29 1.44 -12.96 -9.46
CA ASP A 29 1.59 -12.04 -8.33
C ASP A 29 3.08 -11.77 -8.11
N ASP A 30 3.52 -10.59 -8.53
CA ASP A 30 4.89 -10.10 -8.37
C ASP A 30 5.24 -9.73 -6.92
N GLY A 31 4.26 -9.82 -6.02
CA GLY A 31 4.39 -9.45 -4.62
C GLY A 31 4.46 -7.95 -4.40
N GLU A 32 4.15 -7.12 -5.38
CA GLU A 32 4.13 -5.67 -5.19
C GLU A 32 2.99 -5.25 -4.25
N CYS A 33 3.32 -4.45 -3.25
CA CYS A 33 2.37 -3.96 -2.28
C CYS A 33 2.71 -2.55 -1.82
N TRP A 34 1.70 -1.69 -1.72
CA TRP A 34 1.85 -0.35 -1.19
C TRP A 34 0.92 -0.11 0.00
N ILE A 35 1.47 0.53 1.03
CA ILE A 35 0.70 1.13 2.11
C ILE A 35 0.67 2.63 1.89
N TYR A 36 -0.53 3.18 1.73
CA TYR A 36 -0.76 4.60 1.64
C TYR A 36 -1.20 5.14 3.00
N LEU A 37 -0.38 5.96 3.61
CA LEU A 37 -0.73 6.76 4.78
C LEU A 37 -1.56 7.95 4.31
N ALA A 38 -2.86 7.72 4.09
CA ALA A 38 -3.78 8.69 3.50
C ALA A 38 -4.18 9.80 4.48
N LYS A 39 -4.17 9.51 5.79
CA LYS A 39 -4.37 10.51 6.85
C LYS A 39 -3.37 10.27 7.96
N ASN A 40 -2.77 11.35 8.45
CA ASN A 40 -1.94 11.36 9.64
C ASN A 40 -2.10 12.73 10.34
N ARG A 41 -2.80 12.78 11.48
CA ARG A 41 -3.06 14.03 12.20
C ARG A 41 -1.78 14.70 12.73
N SER A 42 -0.75 13.91 12.99
CA SER A 42 0.46 14.35 13.69
C SER A 42 1.72 14.29 12.84
N GLY A 43 1.60 14.15 11.51
CA GLY A 43 2.76 13.97 10.66
C GLY A 43 2.42 13.88 9.18
N PRO A 44 3.42 13.55 8.35
CA PRO A 44 3.25 13.52 6.91
C PRO A 44 2.37 12.36 6.45
N VAL A 45 1.83 12.51 5.25
CA VAL A 45 1.10 11.50 4.48
C VAL A 45 1.97 11.03 3.32
N GLY A 46 1.85 9.77 2.92
CA GLY A 46 2.77 9.22 1.92
C GLY A 46 2.54 7.78 1.57
N LYS A 47 3.48 7.22 0.82
CA LYS A 47 3.51 5.82 0.38
C LYS A 47 4.71 5.09 0.97
N ILE A 48 4.49 3.84 1.36
CA ILE A 48 5.55 2.91 1.73
C ILE A 48 5.41 1.67 0.86
N GLU A 49 6.53 1.20 0.32
CA GLU A 49 6.59 0.02 -0.54
C GLU A 49 6.99 -1.22 0.25
N TYR A 50 6.19 -2.27 0.12
CA TYR A 50 6.39 -3.57 0.73
C TYR A 50 6.41 -4.66 -0.33
N LYS A 51 6.94 -5.82 0.05
CA LYS A 51 6.67 -7.08 -0.62
C LYS A 51 5.56 -7.84 0.10
N TRP A 52 4.62 -8.37 -0.67
CA TRP A 52 3.58 -9.29 -0.23
C TRP A 52 4.01 -10.73 -0.48
N ASP A 53 3.84 -11.58 0.53
CA ASP A 53 3.96 -13.02 0.43
C ASP A 53 2.58 -13.67 0.61
N LYS A 54 2.06 -14.25 -0.47
CA LYS A 54 0.75 -14.91 -0.50
C LYS A 54 0.71 -16.22 0.28
N GLU A 55 1.84 -16.91 0.42
CA GLU A 55 1.89 -18.23 1.06
C GLU A 55 1.76 -18.09 2.58
N THR A 56 2.37 -17.04 3.13
CA THR A 56 2.37 -16.74 4.57
C THR A 56 1.40 -15.65 4.97
N MET A 57 0.74 -15.00 4.01
CA MET A 57 -0.09 -13.80 4.19
C MET A 57 0.65 -12.69 4.94
N SER A 58 1.93 -12.49 4.62
CA SER A 58 2.80 -11.56 5.32
C SER A 58 3.36 -10.45 4.42
N PHE A 59 3.84 -9.38 5.05
CA PHE A 59 4.50 -8.27 4.36
C PHE A 59 5.95 -8.18 4.82
N THR A 60 6.87 -8.09 3.86
CA THR A 60 8.29 -7.88 4.11
C THR A 60 8.73 -6.54 3.55
N GLU A 61 9.69 -5.92 4.22
CA GLU A 61 10.22 -4.63 3.81
C GLU A 61 11.05 -4.79 2.53
N ASN A 62 10.61 -4.16 1.44
CA ASN A 62 11.36 -4.15 0.18
C ASN A 62 12.40 -3.01 0.19
N SER A 63 11.97 -1.87 0.75
CA SER A 63 12.78 -0.75 1.22
C SER A 63 11.82 0.16 2.01
N ALA A 64 11.88 0.28 3.34
CA ALA A 64 10.96 1.19 4.07
C ALA A 64 11.36 2.66 3.90
N ARG A 65 11.55 3.09 2.65
CA ARG A 65 11.61 4.50 2.33
C ARG A 65 10.18 5.01 2.29
N PHE A 66 9.87 5.88 3.24
CA PHE A 66 8.65 6.66 3.19
C PHE A 66 8.77 7.69 2.08
N HIS A 67 7.80 7.73 1.18
CA HIS A 67 7.66 8.73 0.12
C HIS A 67 6.52 9.66 0.47
N GLU A 68 6.82 10.90 0.85
CA GLU A 68 5.78 11.88 1.15
C GLU A 68 5.04 12.28 -0.14
N PHE A 69 3.72 12.43 -0.09
CA PHE A 69 2.91 12.74 -1.29
C PHE A 69 3.18 14.13 -1.91
N GLY A 70 4.13 14.91 -1.37
CA GLY A 70 4.60 16.18 -1.91
C GLY A 70 6.00 16.15 -2.55
N GLU A 71 6.75 15.05 -2.46
CA GLU A 71 8.12 14.94 -3.02
C GLU A 71 8.16 14.53 -4.51
N LEU A 72 7.00 14.26 -5.12
CA LEU A 72 6.87 13.77 -6.50
C LEU A 72 6.53 14.87 -7.53
N LEU A 73 6.75 16.15 -7.18
CA LEU A 73 6.64 17.33 -8.06
C LEU A 73 8.02 17.96 -8.30
#